data_AF-A0A851DUJ9-F1
#
_entry.id   AF-A0A851DUJ9-F1
#
_cell.length_a   1.000
_cell.length_b   1.000
_cell.length_c   1.000
_cell.angle_alpha   90.00
_cell.angle_beta   90.00
_cell.angle_gamma   90.00
#
_symmetry.space_group_name_H-M   'P 1'
#
loop_
_entity.id
_entity.type
_entity.pdbx_description
1 polymer ?
#
loop_
_entity_poly.entity_id
_entity_poly.type
_entity_poly.pdbx_seq_one_letter_code
_entity_poly.pdbx_strand_id
1 'polypeptide(L)'
;FMLPPSGTFEIYCQTSNHYQAGMRERYSVSKCGKKDPAAALQYKGVRTYYIMAEEVVWDYAPDRSWERERHNHSAESYANVFLSNENGLLGSRYKKAVYREYTDGTFQTPKARTNGDEHLGILGPFLWAEVGDILNIVFKNNATRPYSIHAHGVLERETGQPQIASPGDIVTYRWEVPERSGPGPNDSACVPWIYYSMVDPVK
;
A
#
# COMPACT_ATOMS: atom_id res chain seq x y z
N PHE A 1 -0.25 -12.34 23.29
CA PHE A 1 -1.25 -11.58 22.53
C PHE A 1 -1.46 -10.22 23.18
N MET A 2 -0.79 -9.17 22.67
CA MET A 2 -1.11 -7.79 23.08
C MET A 2 -2.43 -7.38 22.44
N LEU A 3 -3.36 -6.87 23.26
CA LEU A 3 -4.65 -6.35 22.81
C LEU A 3 -4.45 -5.07 21.98
N PRO A 4 -5.32 -4.77 21.00
CA PRO A 4 -5.31 -3.50 20.29
C PRO A 4 -5.46 -2.32 21.27
N PRO A 5 -4.96 -1.12 20.92
CA PRO A 5 -5.19 0.06 21.74
C PRO A 5 -6.69 0.34 21.86
N SER A 6 -7.07 1.08 22.90
CA SER A 6 -8.47 1.51 23.04
C SER A 6 -8.86 2.43 21.88
N GLY A 7 -10.03 2.17 21.29
CA GLY A 7 -10.49 2.88 20.09
C GLY A 7 -11.68 2.18 19.44
N THR A 8 -12.26 2.82 18.43
CA THR A 8 -13.26 2.22 17.55
C THR A 8 -12.61 1.87 16.22
N PHE A 9 -12.77 0.62 15.82
CA PHE A 9 -12.14 0.04 14.64
C PHE A 9 -13.21 -0.51 13.70
N GLU A 10 -12.88 -0.61 12.42
CA GLU A 10 -13.76 -1.18 11.40
C GLU A 10 -13.45 -2.68 11.21
N ILE A 11 -14.48 -3.49 11.01
CA ILE A 11 -14.40 -4.85 10.49
C ILE A 11 -15.11 -4.81 9.14
N TYR A 12 -14.40 -5.13 8.06
CA TYR A 12 -14.97 -5.05 6.73
C TYR A 12 -14.42 -6.15 5.83
N CYS A 13 -15.17 -6.48 4.79
CA CYS A 13 -14.71 -7.37 3.72
C CYS A 13 -13.88 -6.58 2.71
N GLN A 14 -12.68 -7.07 2.38
CA GLN A 14 -11.80 -6.41 1.40
C GLN A 14 -12.20 -6.69 -0.06
N THR A 15 -13.13 -7.62 -0.31
CA THR A 15 -13.66 -7.84 -1.65
C THR A 15 -14.44 -6.60 -2.09
N SER A 16 -14.01 -5.95 -3.18
CA SER A 16 -14.47 -4.61 -3.58
C SER A 16 -16.00 -4.49 -3.69
N ASN A 17 -16.66 -5.46 -4.32
CA ASN A 17 -18.12 -5.47 -4.48
C ASN A 17 -18.85 -5.63 -3.14
N HIS A 18 -18.32 -6.45 -2.21
CA HIS A 18 -18.90 -6.63 -0.88
C HIS A 18 -18.73 -5.37 -0.02
N TYR A 19 -17.56 -4.73 -0.08
CA TYR A 19 -17.30 -3.47 0.60
C TYR A 19 -18.27 -2.39 0.13
N GLN A 20 -18.42 -2.22 -1.18
CA GLN A 20 -19.37 -1.26 -1.79
C GLN A 20 -20.83 -1.59 -1.48
N ALA A 21 -21.17 -2.87 -1.36
CA ALA A 21 -22.50 -3.33 -0.95
C ALA A 21 -22.77 -3.20 0.56
N GLY A 22 -21.79 -2.70 1.35
CA GLY A 22 -21.98 -2.38 2.77
C GLY A 22 -21.56 -3.48 3.73
N MET A 23 -20.76 -4.47 3.32
CA MET A 23 -20.21 -5.50 4.21
C MET A 23 -19.10 -4.94 5.11
N ARG A 24 -19.49 -4.09 6.06
CA ARG A 24 -18.62 -3.40 7.02
C ARG A 24 -19.39 -3.10 8.32
N GLU A 25 -18.71 -3.19 9.45
CA GLU A 25 -19.25 -2.97 10.79
C GLU A 25 -18.17 -2.34 11.68
N ARG A 26 -18.52 -1.88 12.88
CA ARG A 26 -17.56 -1.29 13.83
C ARG A 26 -17.54 -2.06 15.15
N TYR A 27 -16.35 -2.20 15.72
CA TYR A 27 -16.18 -2.69 17.08
C TYR A 27 -15.39 -1.67 17.91
N SER A 28 -15.62 -1.66 19.23
CA SER A 28 -14.96 -0.74 20.14
C SER A 28 -14.22 -1.48 21.23
N VAL A 29 -13.00 -1.02 21.51
CA VAL A 29 -12.11 -1.54 22.55
C VAL A 29 -12.00 -0.48 23.63
N SER A 30 -12.48 -0.77 24.84
CA SER A 30 -12.46 0.14 25.98
C SER A 30 -11.49 -0.35 27.07
N LYS A 31 -11.00 0.59 27.89
CA LYS A 31 -10.15 0.25 29.05
C LYS A 31 -11.03 -0.24 30.20
N CYS A 32 -10.97 -1.53 30.51
CA CYS A 32 -11.75 -2.14 31.59
C CYS A 32 -11.00 -2.20 32.95
N GLY A 33 -10.09 -1.24 33.22
CA GLY A 33 -9.43 -1.10 34.53
C GLY A 33 -8.27 -2.05 34.83
N LYS A 34 -7.94 -3.01 33.95
CA LYS A 34 -6.71 -3.80 34.07
C LYS A 34 -5.51 -2.95 33.62
N LYS A 35 -4.48 -2.80 34.46
CA LYS A 35 -3.18 -2.30 34.01
C LYS A 35 -2.67 -3.26 32.94
N ASP A 36 -2.35 -2.74 31.76
CA ASP A 36 -1.69 -3.52 30.72
C ASP A 36 -0.42 -4.14 31.32
N PRO A 37 -0.27 -5.49 31.34
CA PRO A 37 1.00 -6.12 31.70
C PRO A 37 2.03 -5.99 30.58
N ALA A 38 1.64 -5.43 29.43
CA ALA A 38 2.54 -5.12 28.34
C ALA A 38 3.61 -4.13 28.81
N ALA A 39 4.85 -4.61 28.93
CA ALA A 39 6.01 -3.74 29.01
C ALA A 39 5.93 -2.69 27.89
N ALA A 40 6.25 -1.44 28.19
CA ALA A 40 6.31 -0.40 27.17
C ALA A 40 7.15 -0.92 26.01
N LEU A 41 6.58 -0.92 24.79
CA LEU A 41 7.26 -1.33 23.58
C LEU A 41 8.60 -0.58 23.50
N GLN A 42 9.70 -1.30 23.71
CA GLN A 42 11.03 -0.75 23.51
C GLN A 42 11.33 -0.83 22.02
N TYR A 43 11.07 0.27 21.32
CA TYR A 43 11.41 0.35 19.91
C TYR A 43 12.93 0.41 19.75
N LYS A 44 13.46 -0.42 18.86
CA LYS A 44 14.89 -0.62 18.64
C LYS A 44 15.47 0.34 17.61
N GLY A 45 14.65 0.80 16.67
CA GLY A 45 15.08 1.65 15.58
C GLY A 45 13.93 2.43 14.94
N VAL A 46 14.31 3.48 14.21
CA VAL A 46 13.41 4.25 13.36
C VAL A 46 13.94 4.20 11.94
N ARG A 47 13.10 3.76 11.01
CA ARG A 47 13.39 3.74 9.57
C ARG A 47 12.50 4.76 8.90
N THR A 48 13.09 5.65 8.11
CA THR A 48 12.33 6.68 7.41
C THR A 48 12.33 6.38 5.92
N TYR A 49 11.15 6.39 5.32
CA TYR A 49 10.96 6.23 3.88
C TYR A 49 10.28 7.48 3.32
N TYR A 50 10.74 7.94 2.16
CA TYR A 50 10.16 9.09 1.46
C TYR A 50 9.41 8.58 0.24
N ILE A 51 8.08 8.65 0.28
CA ILE A 51 7.21 8.05 -0.73
C ILE A 51 6.37 9.14 -1.37
N MET A 52 6.29 9.15 -2.69
CA MET A 52 5.40 10.03 -3.43
C MET A 52 4.31 9.23 -4.13
N ALA A 53 3.07 9.70 -4.07
CA ALA A 53 2.06 9.31 -5.06
C ALA A 53 2.17 10.23 -6.28
N GLU A 54 2.45 9.66 -7.44
CA GLU A 54 2.59 10.40 -8.70
C GLU A 54 1.78 9.75 -9.84
N GLU A 55 1.33 10.56 -10.77
CA GLU A 55 0.56 10.09 -11.92
C GLU A 55 1.49 9.76 -13.11
N VAL A 56 1.41 8.53 -13.59
CA VAL A 56 2.20 8.04 -14.74
C VAL A 56 1.27 7.45 -15.79
N VAL A 57 1.74 7.39 -17.05
CA VAL A 57 1.09 6.55 -18.06
C VAL A 57 1.66 5.14 -17.91
N TRP A 58 0.83 4.21 -17.46
CA TRP A 58 1.19 2.82 -17.28
C TRP A 58 0.77 1.99 -18.49
N ASP A 59 1.70 1.25 -19.08
CA ASP A 59 1.43 0.30 -20.17
C ASP A 59 1.39 -1.12 -19.58
N TYR A 60 0.23 -1.78 -19.66
CA TYR A 60 0.08 -3.15 -19.15
C TYR A 60 0.73 -4.21 -20.05
N ALA A 61 1.02 -3.89 -21.31
CA ALA A 61 1.64 -4.80 -22.26
C ALA A 61 2.60 -4.04 -23.19
N PRO A 62 3.72 -3.50 -22.64
CA PRO A 62 4.67 -2.70 -23.40
C PRO A 62 5.34 -3.51 -24.53
N ASP A 63 5.51 -4.82 -24.32
CA ASP A 63 5.92 -5.78 -25.35
C ASP A 63 4.85 -6.86 -25.53
N ARG A 64 4.39 -7.02 -26.77
CA ARG A 64 3.41 -8.03 -27.18
C ARG A 64 4.03 -9.19 -27.94
N SER A 65 5.35 -9.23 -28.10
CA SER A 65 6.09 -10.30 -28.80
C SER A 65 5.73 -11.68 -28.24
N TRP A 66 5.84 -11.84 -26.92
CA TRP A 66 5.55 -13.07 -26.21
C TRP A 66 4.10 -13.54 -26.38
N GLU A 67 3.15 -12.61 -26.25
CA GLU A 67 1.71 -12.90 -26.42
C GLU A 67 1.41 -13.35 -27.85
N ARG A 68 1.96 -12.66 -28.85
CA ARG A 68 1.77 -12.99 -30.26
C ARG A 68 2.38 -14.32 -30.65
N GLU A 69 3.60 -14.61 -30.19
CA GLU A 69 4.27 -15.89 -30.43
C GLU A 69 3.44 -17.05 -29.85
N ARG A 70 2.96 -16.90 -28.60
CA ARG A 70 2.09 -17.90 -27.96
C ARG A 70 0.81 -18.19 -28.75
N HIS A 71 0.28 -17.19 -29.46
CA HIS A 71 -0.94 -17.31 -30.27
C HIS A 71 -0.67 -17.52 -31.77
N ASN A 72 0.55 -17.87 -32.17
CA ASN A 72 0.95 -18.04 -33.59
C ASN A 72 0.56 -16.84 -34.46
N HIS A 73 0.64 -15.63 -33.91
CA HIS A 73 0.22 -14.39 -34.58
C HIS A 73 -1.25 -14.38 -35.03
N SER A 74 -2.11 -15.23 -34.45
CA SER A 74 -3.53 -15.26 -34.76
C SER A 74 -4.21 -13.93 -34.38
N ALA A 75 -5.03 -13.42 -35.30
CA ALA A 75 -5.87 -12.25 -35.06
C ALA A 75 -6.94 -12.51 -33.97
N GLU A 76 -7.25 -13.78 -33.68
CA GLU A 76 -8.21 -14.22 -32.67
C GLU A 76 -7.62 -14.33 -31.26
N SER A 77 -6.41 -13.79 -31.02
CA SER A 77 -5.86 -13.73 -29.68
C SER A 77 -6.83 -13.04 -28.71
N TYR A 78 -7.15 -13.72 -27.61
CA TYR A 78 -8.02 -13.19 -26.56
C TYR A 78 -7.44 -11.91 -25.93
N ALA A 79 -6.12 -11.68 -26.05
CA ALA A 79 -5.49 -10.46 -25.59
C ALA A 79 -5.99 -9.20 -26.32
N ASN A 80 -6.43 -9.32 -27.57
CA ASN A 80 -6.95 -8.17 -28.33
C ASN A 80 -8.19 -7.56 -27.68
N VAL A 81 -8.98 -8.32 -26.92
CA VAL A 81 -10.14 -7.81 -26.17
C VAL A 81 -9.72 -6.73 -25.15
N PHE A 82 -8.52 -6.85 -24.58
CA PHE A 82 -8.01 -5.93 -23.55
C PHE A 82 -6.98 -4.93 -24.07
N LEU A 83 -6.22 -5.30 -25.10
CA LEU A 83 -5.06 -4.53 -25.57
C LEU A 83 -5.33 -3.73 -26.85
N SER A 84 -6.43 -4.00 -27.57
CA SER A 84 -6.78 -3.24 -28.77
C SER A 84 -7.15 -1.80 -28.41
N ASN A 85 -6.65 -0.86 -29.22
CA ASN A 85 -7.03 0.56 -29.18
C ASN A 85 -7.97 0.94 -30.34
N GLU A 86 -8.51 -0.06 -31.04
CA GLU A 86 -9.44 0.13 -32.16
C GLU A 86 -10.89 0.26 -31.66
N ASN A 87 -11.79 0.74 -32.53
CA ASN A 87 -13.23 0.82 -32.26
C ASN A 87 -13.61 1.57 -30.96
N GLY A 88 -12.78 2.54 -30.54
CA GLY A 88 -13.00 3.33 -29.34
C GLY A 88 -12.51 2.70 -28.03
N LEU A 89 -11.79 1.57 -28.09
CA LEU A 89 -11.14 0.97 -26.93
C LEU A 89 -9.88 1.77 -26.52
N LEU A 90 -9.57 1.76 -25.22
CA LEU A 90 -8.43 2.53 -24.66
C LEU A 90 -7.07 1.88 -24.92
N GLY A 91 -7.03 0.59 -25.26
CA GLY A 91 -5.79 -0.17 -25.42
C GLY A 91 -5.12 -0.53 -24.09
N SER A 92 -3.79 -0.69 -24.12
CA SER A 92 -2.99 -1.14 -22.98
C SER A 92 -2.49 -0.03 -22.05
N ARG A 93 -2.64 1.24 -22.45
CA ARG A 93 -2.02 2.39 -21.77
C ARG A 93 -3.04 3.20 -21.00
N TYR A 94 -2.80 3.37 -19.70
CA TYR A 94 -3.70 4.11 -18.83
C TYR A 94 -2.95 5.05 -17.91
N LYS A 95 -3.49 6.24 -17.68
CA LYS A 95 -3.01 7.12 -16.60
C LYS A 95 -3.34 6.48 -15.25
N LYS A 96 -2.35 6.34 -14.37
CA LYS A 96 -2.42 5.69 -13.05
C LYS A 96 -1.70 6.54 -12.00
N ALA A 97 -2.19 6.55 -10.77
CA ALA A 97 -1.44 7.06 -9.62
C ALA A 97 -0.68 5.89 -8.97
N VAL A 98 0.62 6.04 -8.75
CA VAL A 98 1.50 4.98 -8.23
C VAL A 98 2.40 5.52 -7.13
N TYR A 99 2.81 4.64 -6.21
CA TYR A 99 3.81 4.98 -5.20
C TYR A 99 5.23 4.83 -5.74
N ARG A 100 6.08 5.82 -5.48
CA ARG A 100 7.52 5.80 -5.81
C ARG A 100 8.36 6.30 -4.64
N GLU A 101 9.55 5.73 -4.49
CA GLU A 101 10.48 6.10 -3.42
C GLU A 101 11.44 7.20 -3.87
N TYR A 102 11.75 8.10 -2.95
CA TYR A 102 12.70 9.19 -3.11
C TYR A 102 13.79 9.08 -2.04
N THR A 103 14.93 9.73 -2.28
CA THR A 103 16.09 9.64 -1.38
C THR A 103 15.89 10.37 -0.06
N ASP A 104 15.12 11.45 -0.08
CA ASP A 104 14.94 12.36 1.05
C ASP A 104 13.65 13.20 0.94
N GLY A 105 13.40 14.00 1.97
CA GLY A 105 12.18 14.82 2.11
C GLY A 105 12.09 16.02 1.15
N THR A 106 13.09 16.26 0.29
CA THR A 106 12.98 17.26 -0.77
C THR A 106 12.17 16.74 -1.95
N PHE A 107 12.06 15.42 -2.10
CA PHE A 107 11.39 14.75 -3.22
C PHE A 107 11.90 15.18 -4.60
N GLN A 108 13.19 15.52 -4.71
CA GLN A 108 13.82 15.91 -5.98
C GLN A 108 14.48 14.75 -6.70
N THR A 109 15.02 13.79 -5.94
CA THR A 109 15.78 12.67 -6.50
C THR A 109 15.03 11.35 -6.27
N PRO A 110 14.45 10.75 -7.32
CA PRO A 110 13.86 9.42 -7.23
C PRO A 110 14.93 8.40 -6.83
N LYS A 111 14.59 7.48 -5.94
CA LYS A 111 15.48 6.38 -5.60
C LYS A 111 15.43 5.36 -6.74
N ALA A 112 16.59 5.11 -7.34
CA ALA A 112 16.70 4.19 -8.47
C ALA A 112 16.26 2.77 -8.07
N ARG A 113 15.39 2.18 -8.89
CA ARG A 113 15.09 0.74 -8.82
C ARG A 113 16.29 -0.03 -9.35
N THR A 114 16.78 -1.00 -8.59
CA THR A 114 17.87 -1.88 -9.01
C THR A 114 17.31 -3.02 -9.87
N ASN A 115 18.17 -3.82 -10.51
CA ASN A 115 17.73 -4.99 -11.29
C ASN A 115 16.88 -5.97 -10.45
N GLY A 116 17.14 -6.03 -9.13
CA GLY A 116 16.32 -6.81 -8.20
C GLY A 116 14.89 -6.29 -8.04
N ASP A 117 14.63 -5.02 -8.35
CA ASP A 117 13.34 -4.34 -8.14
C ASP A 117 12.50 -4.20 -9.42
N GLU A 118 13.05 -4.58 -10.59
CA GLU A 118 12.37 -4.44 -11.88
C GLU A 118 11.02 -5.16 -11.89
N HIS A 119 10.97 -6.34 -11.26
CA HIS A 119 9.78 -7.16 -11.13
C HIS A 119 8.63 -6.50 -10.35
N LEU A 120 8.89 -5.45 -9.56
CA LEU A 120 7.84 -4.75 -8.81
C LEU A 120 6.84 -4.06 -9.73
N GLY A 121 7.26 -3.66 -10.94
CA GLY A 121 6.36 -3.07 -11.93
C GLY A 121 5.51 -1.93 -11.35
N ILE A 122 4.18 -2.13 -11.30
CA ILE A 122 3.24 -1.11 -10.82
C ILE A 122 3.30 -0.91 -9.31
N LEU A 123 3.73 -1.92 -8.55
CA LEU A 123 3.82 -1.88 -7.10
C LEU A 123 4.72 -0.71 -6.66
N GLY A 124 4.44 -0.21 -5.46
CA GLY A 124 5.32 0.76 -4.82
C GLY A 124 6.64 0.13 -4.35
N PRO A 125 7.53 0.90 -3.73
CA PRO A 125 8.77 0.39 -3.18
C PRO A 125 8.55 -0.70 -2.10
N PHE A 126 9.51 -1.60 -1.98
CA PHE A 126 9.52 -2.59 -0.91
C PHE A 126 9.92 -1.91 0.42
N LEU A 127 8.97 -1.87 1.35
CA LEU A 127 9.18 -1.34 2.70
C LEU A 127 9.43 -2.50 3.65
N TRP A 128 10.54 -2.45 4.38
CA TRP A 128 10.89 -3.50 5.34
C TRP A 128 11.16 -2.93 6.73
N ALA A 129 10.88 -3.76 7.73
CA ALA A 129 11.05 -3.48 9.14
C ALA A 129 11.26 -4.78 9.92
N GLU A 130 11.90 -4.68 11.07
CA GLU A 130 11.97 -5.76 12.05
C GLU A 130 11.00 -5.54 13.21
N VAL A 131 10.69 -6.60 13.95
CA VAL A 131 9.93 -6.48 15.19
C VAL A 131 10.68 -5.58 16.17
N GLY A 132 10.01 -4.50 16.58
CA GLY A 132 10.55 -3.44 17.41
C GLY A 132 10.89 -2.17 16.64
N ASP A 133 10.75 -2.13 15.32
CA ASP A 133 10.99 -0.89 14.55
C ASP A 133 9.79 0.06 14.56
N ILE A 134 10.08 1.32 14.25
CA ILE A 134 9.10 2.33 13.82
C ILE A 134 9.42 2.67 12.37
N LEU A 135 8.41 2.61 11.50
CA LEU A 135 8.47 3.16 10.16
C LEU A 135 7.86 4.56 10.14
N ASN A 136 8.68 5.55 9.78
CA ASN A 136 8.24 6.90 9.47
C ASN A 136 8.10 7.04 7.96
N ILE A 137 6.88 7.10 7.46
CA ILE A 137 6.60 7.26 6.04
C ILE A 137 6.29 8.72 5.77
N VAL A 138 7.26 9.44 5.21
CA VAL A 138 7.07 10.81 4.74
C VAL A 138 6.45 10.74 3.35
N PHE A 139 5.15 11.00 3.28
CA PHE A 139 4.36 10.83 2.08
C PHE A 139 4.04 12.18 1.43
N LYS A 140 4.39 12.33 0.15
CA LYS A 140 3.99 13.49 -0.65
C LYS A 140 2.93 13.09 -1.68
N ASN A 141 1.84 13.83 -1.73
CA ASN A 141 0.84 13.64 -2.78
C ASN A 141 1.11 14.59 -3.96
N ASN A 142 1.66 14.06 -5.05
CA ASN A 142 1.89 14.80 -6.30
C ASN A 142 0.84 14.44 -7.38
N ALA A 143 -0.22 13.72 -7.01
CA ALA A 143 -1.32 13.39 -7.90
C ALA A 143 -2.44 14.43 -7.83
N THR A 144 -3.45 14.30 -8.70
CA THR A 144 -4.55 15.28 -8.80
C THR A 144 -5.71 15.06 -7.83
N ARG A 145 -5.66 14.00 -7.03
CA ARG A 145 -6.72 13.60 -6.10
C ARG A 145 -6.16 13.39 -4.69
N PRO A 146 -6.97 13.51 -3.63
CA PRO A 146 -6.55 13.15 -2.30
C PRO A 146 -6.18 11.67 -2.22
N TYR A 147 -5.04 11.37 -1.59
CA TYR A 147 -4.56 10.02 -1.34
C TYR A 147 -4.06 9.91 0.10
N SER A 148 -3.93 8.68 0.59
CA SER A 148 -3.28 8.38 1.86
C SER A 148 -2.38 7.17 1.69
N ILE A 149 -1.66 6.78 2.73
CA ILE A 149 -0.94 5.52 2.77
C ILE A 149 -1.16 4.83 4.11
N HIS A 150 -1.56 3.57 4.07
CA HIS A 150 -1.78 2.73 5.24
C HIS A 150 -1.32 1.31 4.92
N ALA A 151 -0.78 0.60 5.90
CA ALA A 151 -0.34 -0.79 5.76
C ALA A 151 -1.15 -1.72 6.67
N HIS A 152 -1.44 -2.93 6.19
CA HIS A 152 -1.90 -3.99 7.08
C HIS A 152 -0.83 -4.37 8.11
N GLY A 153 -1.27 -4.99 9.21
CA GLY A 153 -0.38 -5.59 10.21
C GLY A 153 0.29 -4.60 11.15
N VAL A 154 0.57 -3.35 10.72
CA VAL A 154 1.23 -2.35 11.57
C VAL A 154 0.32 -1.76 12.63
N LEU A 155 0.91 -1.11 13.63
CA LEU A 155 0.19 -0.39 14.68
C LEU A 155 0.30 1.13 14.47
N GLU A 156 -0.84 1.77 14.27
CA GLU A 156 -0.99 3.23 14.31
C GLU A 156 -1.62 3.64 15.64
N ARG A 157 -1.02 4.63 16.32
CA ARG A 157 -1.53 5.11 17.62
C ARG A 157 -2.68 6.09 17.49
N GLU A 158 -2.72 6.83 16.39
CA GLU A 158 -3.80 7.74 16.09
C GLU A 158 -4.99 6.93 15.57
N THR A 159 -5.88 6.57 16.50
CA THR A 159 -7.08 5.80 16.19
C THR A 159 -8.15 6.69 15.58
N GLY A 160 -8.67 6.34 14.41
CA GLY A 160 -9.82 7.02 13.84
C GLY A 160 -9.84 7.02 12.31
N GLN A 161 -9.72 8.21 11.74
CA GLN A 161 -9.75 8.42 10.29
C GLN A 161 -8.33 8.37 9.71
N PRO A 162 -8.14 7.79 8.51
CA PRO A 162 -6.87 7.83 7.82
C PRO A 162 -6.47 9.29 7.62
N GLN A 163 -5.24 9.66 7.97
CA GLN A 163 -4.73 10.98 7.60
C GLN A 163 -4.71 11.06 6.07
N ILE A 164 -5.38 12.06 5.50
CA ILE A 164 -5.49 12.25 4.05
C ILE A 164 -4.52 13.34 3.63
N ALA A 165 -3.71 13.09 2.60
CA ALA A 165 -2.91 14.10 1.95
C ALA A 165 -3.67 14.63 0.73
N SER A 166 -4.00 15.92 0.73
CA SER A 166 -4.55 16.59 -0.46
C SER A 166 -3.47 16.78 -1.52
N PRO A 167 -3.82 17.07 -2.79
CA PRO A 167 -2.83 17.39 -3.82
C PRO A 167 -1.84 18.47 -3.37
N GLY A 168 -0.54 18.16 -3.39
CA GLY A 168 0.54 19.04 -2.95
C GLY A 168 0.97 18.84 -1.49
N ASP A 169 0.15 18.19 -0.66
CA ASP A 169 0.45 18.00 0.76
C ASP A 169 1.59 17.01 0.99
N ILE A 170 2.28 17.20 2.12
CA ILE A 170 3.21 16.24 2.69
C ILE A 170 2.70 15.86 4.07
N VAL A 171 2.47 14.56 4.28
CA VAL A 171 1.95 13.98 5.52
C VAL A 171 2.92 12.90 5.99
N THR A 172 3.21 12.84 7.29
CA THR A 172 4.09 11.80 7.86
C THR A 172 3.27 10.78 8.64
N TYR A 173 3.28 9.54 8.17
CA TYR A 173 2.61 8.42 8.81
C TYR A 173 3.61 7.68 9.69
N ARG A 174 3.20 7.35 10.92
CA ARG A 174 4.05 6.64 11.88
C ARG A 174 3.48 5.27 12.18
N TRP A 175 4.14 4.24 11.67
CA TRP A 175 3.76 2.85 11.84
C TRP A 175 4.70 2.15 12.82
N GLU A 176 4.14 1.59 13.87
CA GLU A 176 4.88 0.79 14.84
C GLU A 176 4.82 -0.69 14.44
N VAL A 177 5.92 -1.41 14.62
CA VAL A 177 6.03 -2.84 14.32
C VAL A 177 6.22 -3.64 15.62
N PRO A 178 5.17 -3.78 16.46
CA PRO A 178 5.22 -4.66 17.63
C PRO A 178 5.33 -6.14 17.23
N GLU A 179 5.56 -7.01 18.20
CA GLU A 179 5.64 -8.47 17.98
C GLU A 179 4.42 -9.04 17.24
N ARG A 180 3.21 -8.53 17.51
CA ARG A 180 1.97 -8.92 16.82
C ARG A 180 1.90 -8.53 15.34
N SER A 181 2.82 -7.67 14.88
CA SER A 181 2.93 -7.23 13.49
C SER A 181 3.95 -8.04 12.69
N GLY A 182 4.78 -8.82 13.38
CA GLY A 182 5.77 -9.72 12.77
C GLY A 182 5.24 -11.15 12.61
N PRO A 183 6.14 -12.09 12.25
CA PRO A 183 5.81 -13.50 12.11
C PRO A 183 5.33 -14.12 13.42
N GLY A 184 4.29 -14.95 13.34
CA GLY A 184 3.87 -15.83 14.43
C GLY A 184 4.80 -17.03 14.62
N PRO A 185 4.56 -17.87 15.65
CA PRO A 185 5.45 -18.99 16.00
C PRO A 185 5.64 -20.04 14.91
N ASN A 186 4.70 -20.16 13.97
CA ASN A 186 4.72 -21.13 12.87
C ASN A 186 4.95 -20.47 11.50
N ASP A 187 5.15 -19.15 11.47
CA ASP A 187 5.42 -18.43 10.23
C ASP A 187 6.91 -18.52 9.88
N SER A 188 7.23 -18.25 8.61
CA SER A 188 8.62 -18.06 8.20
C SER A 188 9.22 -16.79 8.84
N ALA A 189 10.53 -16.59 8.74
CA ALA A 189 11.21 -15.44 9.35
C ALA A 189 10.69 -14.07 8.87
N CYS A 190 10.01 -14.01 7.72
CA CYS A 190 9.41 -12.79 7.18
C CYS A 190 7.94 -13.03 6.82
N VAL A 191 7.09 -12.03 7.05
CA VAL A 191 5.69 -12.02 6.60
C VAL A 191 5.41 -10.75 5.79
N PRO A 192 4.76 -10.85 4.62
CA PRO A 192 4.43 -9.68 3.82
C PRO A 192 3.14 -9.02 4.30
N TRP A 193 3.14 -7.69 4.29
CA TRP A 193 1.93 -6.87 4.43
C TRP A 193 1.75 -5.98 3.20
N ILE A 194 0.51 -5.66 2.87
CA ILE A 194 0.17 -4.77 1.76
C ILE A 194 -0.09 -3.37 2.33
N TYR A 195 0.40 -2.35 1.62
CA TYR A 195 0.02 -0.96 1.86
C TYR A 195 -0.73 -0.37 0.66
N TYR A 196 -1.67 0.52 0.94
CA TYR A 196 -2.61 1.07 -0.03
C TYR A 196 -3.19 2.40 0.47
N SER A 197 -3.87 3.14 -0.41
CA SER A 197 -4.60 4.35 -0.03
C SER A 197 -5.93 3.98 0.60
N MET A 198 -6.27 4.60 1.72
CA MET A 198 -7.55 4.39 2.42
C MET A 198 -8.61 5.46 2.11
N VAL A 199 -8.32 6.43 1.23
CA VAL A 199 -9.29 7.49 0.87
C VAL A 199 -10.54 6.90 0.21
N ASP A 200 -10.35 6.02 -0.78
CA ASP A 200 -11.38 5.16 -1.36
C ASP A 200 -10.71 3.79 -1.57
N PRO A 201 -10.89 2.80 -0.67
CA PRO A 201 -10.19 1.52 -0.74
C PRO A 201 -10.45 0.71 -2.02
N VAL A 202 -11.42 1.10 -2.83
CA VAL A 202 -11.77 0.44 -4.08
C VAL A 202 -11.18 1.13 -5.31
N LYS A 203 -10.71 2.38 -5.20
CA LYS A 203 -10.29 3.21 -6.34
C LYS A 203 -8.87 3.74 -6.26
#